data_AF-A0A9X3J102-F1
#
_entry.id   AF-A0A9X3J102-F1
#
_cell.length_a   1.000
_cell.length_b   1.000
_cell.length_c   1.000
_cell.angle_alpha   90.00
_cell.angle_beta   90.00
_cell.angle_gamma   90.00
#
_symmetry.space_group_name_H-M   'P 1'
#
loop_
_entity.id
_entity.type
_entity.pdbx_description
1 polymer ?
#
loop_
_entity_poly.entity_id
_entity_poly.type
_entity_poly.pdbx_seq_one_letter_code
_entity_poly.pdbx_strand_id
1 'polypeptide(L)'
;MNRHRDRRRRHASATTEYSQSPRSLPDDIDPAALFGAALPAQTRRKLDQLSRQVEERLALVLAGEIDDPHVSSLTLVGVEPEPGSGNLVVVLALPVGAGGGEAELVMRRLDALRSYLRSEIAGAIHRKRTPNLVFRLVPAPTRGTPDEEVTP
;
A
#
# COMPACT_ATOMS: atom_id res chain seq x y z
N MET A 1 43.92 -51.06 8.43
CA MET A 1 44.43 -52.20 7.64
C MET A 1 43.39 -53.33 7.73
N ASN A 2 43.11 -54.05 6.63
CA ASN A 2 42.06 -55.10 6.39
C ASN A 2 40.86 -54.53 5.61
N ARG A 3 40.83 -54.50 4.27
CA ARG A 3 40.79 -55.55 3.22
C ARG A 3 39.55 -56.47 3.27
N HIS A 4 38.98 -56.62 2.07
CA HIS A 4 37.97 -57.59 1.59
C HIS A 4 36.50 -57.23 1.83
N ARG A 5 35.58 -57.36 0.87
CA ARG A 5 35.59 -58.13 -0.38
C ARG A 5 34.58 -57.58 -1.39
N ASP A 6 35.03 -57.63 -2.63
CA ASP A 6 34.31 -57.65 -3.91
C ASP A 6 32.96 -58.38 -3.89
N ARG A 7 31.95 -57.84 -4.58
CA ARG A 7 30.98 -58.64 -5.36
C ARG A 7 30.20 -57.79 -6.37
N ARG A 8 30.69 -57.86 -7.61
CA ARG A 8 30.01 -57.58 -8.87
C ARG A 8 28.56 -58.11 -8.94
N ARG A 9 27.63 -57.28 -9.42
CA ARG A 9 26.50 -57.61 -10.34
C ARG A 9 26.11 -56.30 -11.06
N ARG A 10 26.57 -56.03 -12.30
CA ARG A 10 25.93 -56.38 -13.60
C ARG A 10 24.41 -56.23 -13.64
N HIS A 11 23.94 -55.09 -14.17
CA HIS A 11 22.75 -54.93 -15.03
C HIS A 11 23.08 -53.69 -15.92
N ALA A 12 23.40 -53.77 -17.21
CA ALA A 12 22.66 -54.30 -18.36
C ALA A 12 21.31 -53.58 -18.56
N SER A 13 21.40 -52.54 -19.41
CA SER A 13 20.44 -51.95 -20.37
C SER A 13 18.95 -52.27 -20.28
N ALA A 14 18.12 -51.22 -20.34
CA ALA A 14 16.99 -51.02 -21.26
C ALA A 14 16.18 -49.81 -20.76
N THR A 15 16.14 -48.73 -21.51
CA THR A 15 15.03 -48.38 -22.42
C THR A 15 13.84 -47.76 -21.68
N THR A 16 13.73 -46.45 -21.86
CA THR A 16 12.52 -45.65 -22.00
C THR A 16 11.19 -46.39 -21.85
N GLU A 17 10.51 -46.17 -20.73
CA GLU A 17 9.05 -46.10 -20.68
C GLU A 17 8.65 -44.91 -19.81
N TYR A 18 8.27 -43.83 -20.49
CA TYR A 18 7.63 -42.66 -19.92
C TYR A 18 6.13 -43.00 -19.82
N SER A 19 5.69 -43.56 -18.69
CA SER A 19 4.28 -43.85 -18.43
C SER A 19 3.80 -43.11 -17.18
N GLN A 20 3.04 -42.04 -17.45
CA GLN A 20 1.92 -41.48 -16.70
C GLN A 20 1.90 -41.51 -15.14
N SER A 21 2.09 -40.30 -14.58
CA SER A 21 1.41 -39.70 -13.39
C SER A 21 1.69 -40.27 -11.97
N PRO A 22 1.61 -39.42 -10.92
CA PRO A 22 1.02 -38.08 -10.87
C PRO A 22 2.06 -36.97 -10.69
N ARG A 23 1.84 -35.84 -11.38
CA ARG A 23 2.41 -34.56 -10.97
C ARG A 23 1.79 -34.20 -9.63
N SER A 24 2.48 -34.51 -8.54
CA SER A 24 2.21 -33.86 -7.26
C SER A 24 2.28 -32.36 -7.49
N LEU A 25 1.12 -31.70 -7.47
CA LEU A 25 1.06 -30.27 -7.24
C LEU A 25 1.80 -30.01 -5.92
N PRO A 26 2.64 -28.97 -5.83
CA PRO A 26 3.08 -28.53 -4.52
C PRO A 26 1.83 -28.16 -3.71
N ASP A 27 1.58 -28.91 -2.63
CA ASP A 27 0.41 -28.76 -1.73
C ASP A 27 0.39 -27.43 -0.96
N ASP A 28 1.24 -26.47 -1.31
CA ASP A 28 1.36 -25.16 -0.67
C ASP A 28 1.09 -24.01 -1.65
N ILE A 29 0.05 -24.14 -2.50
CA ILE A 29 -0.55 -22.95 -3.12
C ILE A 29 -1.55 -22.38 -2.10
N ASP A 30 -1.10 -21.36 -1.36
CA ASP A 30 -1.94 -20.60 -0.45
C ASP A 30 -3.08 -19.93 -1.26
N PRO A 31 -4.36 -20.30 -1.05
CA PRO A 31 -5.47 -19.68 -1.75
C PRO A 31 -5.56 -18.17 -1.47
N ALA A 32 -4.95 -17.71 -0.38
CA ALA A 32 -4.85 -16.28 -0.06
C ALA A 32 -3.96 -15.50 -1.05
N ALA A 33 -2.91 -16.14 -1.56
CA ALA A 33 -2.04 -15.57 -2.60
C ALA A 33 -2.73 -15.55 -3.98
N LEU A 34 -3.74 -16.41 -4.18
CA LEU A 34 -4.49 -16.52 -5.43
C LEU A 34 -5.63 -15.48 -5.52
N PHE A 35 -6.16 -15.02 -4.39
CA PHE A 35 -7.35 -14.16 -4.31
C PHE A 35 -7.18 -12.98 -3.34
N GLY A 36 -6.24 -12.07 -3.61
CA GLY A 36 -6.23 -10.72 -3.00
C GLY A 36 -6.45 -10.66 -1.48
N ALA A 37 -5.87 -11.61 -0.73
CA ALA A 37 -6.35 -11.89 0.61
C ALA A 37 -6.02 -10.79 1.62
N ALA A 38 -7.03 -10.52 2.45
CA ALA A 38 -6.94 -9.67 3.61
C ALA A 38 -5.74 -10.06 4.49
N LEU A 39 -4.91 -9.08 4.82
CA LEU A 39 -3.75 -9.26 5.67
C LEU A 39 -4.14 -9.90 7.03
N PRO A 40 -3.28 -10.72 7.64
CA PRO A 40 -3.49 -11.23 8.99
C PRO A 40 -3.85 -10.08 9.96
N ALA A 41 -4.77 -10.32 10.90
CA ALA A 41 -5.31 -9.26 11.77
C ALA A 41 -4.22 -8.47 12.52
N GLN A 42 -3.13 -9.11 12.92
CA GLN A 42 -1.99 -8.45 13.54
C GLN A 42 -1.26 -7.51 12.58
N THR A 43 -1.08 -7.92 11.32
CA THR A 43 -0.46 -7.10 10.27
C THR A 43 -1.36 -5.91 9.94
N ARG A 44 -2.68 -6.12 9.87
CA ARG A 44 -3.66 -5.05 9.66
C ARG A 44 -3.61 -4.00 10.76
N ARG A 45 -3.62 -4.40 12.04
CA ARG A 45 -3.49 -3.46 13.18
C ARG A 45 -2.21 -2.62 13.12
N LYS A 46 -1.08 -3.23 12.76
CA LYS A 46 0.20 -2.51 12.59
C LYS A 46 0.16 -1.53 11.41
N LEU A 47 -0.54 -1.90 10.34
CA LEU A 47 -0.75 -1.05 9.17
C LEU A 47 -1.65 0.14 9.53
N ASP A 48 -2.74 -0.09 10.25
CA ASP A 48 -3.65 0.96 10.71
C ASP A 48 -2.95 1.94 11.66
N GLN A 49 -2.09 1.43 12.57
CA GLN A 49 -1.26 2.27 13.44
C GLN A 49 -0.27 3.12 12.63
N LEU A 50 0.36 2.53 11.60
CA LEU A 50 1.25 3.25 10.70
C LEU A 50 0.50 4.33 9.93
N SER A 51 -0.67 4.02 9.36
CA SER A 51 -1.49 4.97 8.62
C SER A 51 -1.87 6.15 9.49
N ARG A 52 -2.32 5.90 10.72
CA ARG A 52 -2.66 6.96 11.68
C ARG A 52 -1.46 7.82 12.04
N GLN A 53 -0.29 7.21 12.29
CA GLN A 53 0.93 7.97 12.60
C GLN A 53 1.36 8.86 11.42
N VAL A 54 1.21 8.35 10.19
CA VAL A 54 1.50 9.10 8.97
C VAL A 54 0.49 10.22 8.75
N GLU A 55 -0.79 9.95 8.99
CA GLU A 55 -1.87 10.94 8.92
C GLU A 55 -1.63 12.10 9.88
N GLU A 56 -1.32 11.80 11.15
CA GLU A 56 -0.99 12.81 12.16
C GLU A 56 0.20 13.68 11.74
N ARG A 57 1.29 13.05 11.22
CA ARG A 57 2.45 13.81 10.76
C ARG A 57 2.11 14.67 9.55
N LEU A 58 1.39 14.12 8.56
CA LEU A 58 0.99 14.86 7.36
C LEU A 58 0.07 16.03 7.69
N ALA A 59 -0.87 15.85 8.61
CA ALA A 59 -1.76 16.93 9.05
C ALA A 59 -0.96 18.12 9.61
N LEU A 60 0.05 17.85 10.45
CA LEU A 60 0.92 18.90 11.01
C LEU A 60 1.74 19.60 9.92
N VAL A 61 2.34 18.83 9.02
CA VAL A 61 3.17 19.37 7.93
C VAL A 61 2.34 20.24 6.97
N LEU A 62 1.16 19.76 6.57
CA LEU A 62 0.24 20.49 5.69
C LEU A 62 -0.32 21.75 6.35
N ALA A 63 -0.49 21.76 7.68
CA ALA A 63 -1.07 22.90 8.40
C ALA A 63 -0.10 24.08 8.63
N GLY A 64 1.22 23.88 8.53
CA GLY A 64 2.14 24.98 8.86
C GLY A 64 3.61 24.83 8.46
N GLU A 65 4.06 23.68 7.95
CA GLU A 65 5.47 23.51 7.55
C GLU A 65 5.69 23.72 6.03
N ILE A 66 4.62 23.79 5.24
CA ILE A 66 4.68 24.02 3.79
C ILE A 66 4.26 25.45 3.47
N ASP A 67 5.18 26.21 2.86
CA ASP A 67 4.94 27.57 2.37
C ASP A 67 4.41 27.56 0.92
N ASP A 68 3.29 26.87 0.70
CA ASP A 68 2.57 26.86 -0.58
C ASP A 68 1.06 27.06 -0.33
N PRO A 69 0.49 28.22 -0.70
CA PRO A 69 -0.92 28.55 -0.48
C PRO A 69 -1.91 27.53 -1.08
N HIS A 70 -1.53 26.85 -2.17
CA HIS A 70 -2.39 25.86 -2.83
C HIS A 70 -2.39 24.51 -2.10
N VAL A 71 -1.33 24.21 -1.35
CA VAL A 71 -1.22 22.97 -0.57
C VAL A 71 -1.78 23.19 0.84
N SER A 72 -1.55 24.36 1.43
CA SER A 72 -2.07 24.72 2.76
C SER A 72 -3.59 24.91 2.79
N SER A 73 -4.24 25.14 1.63
CA SER A 73 -5.70 25.23 1.51
C SER A 73 -6.39 23.86 1.45
N LEU A 74 -5.62 22.78 1.31
CA LEU A 74 -6.16 21.41 1.23
C LEU A 74 -6.53 20.89 2.60
N THR A 75 -7.59 20.09 2.65
CA THR A 75 -7.97 19.37 3.87
C THR A 75 -7.56 17.91 3.75
N LEU A 76 -6.75 17.41 4.69
CA LEU A 76 -6.47 15.98 4.78
C LEU A 76 -7.75 15.24 5.22
N VAL A 77 -8.23 14.35 4.35
CA VAL A 77 -9.42 13.52 4.61
C VAL A 77 -9.02 12.23 5.32
N GLY A 78 -7.86 11.69 4.97
CA GLY A 78 -7.31 10.50 5.61
C GLY A 78 -6.14 9.90 4.86
N VAL A 79 -5.52 8.89 5.47
CA VAL A 79 -4.44 8.12 4.87
C VAL A 79 -4.78 6.64 4.94
N GLU A 80 -4.81 5.98 3.79
CA GLU A 80 -5.17 4.57 3.67
C GLU A 80 -4.02 3.77 3.05
N PRO A 81 -3.77 2.55 3.50
CA PRO A 81 -2.79 1.69 2.86
C PRO A 81 -3.30 1.18 1.52
N GLU A 82 -2.46 1.24 0.48
CA GLU A 82 -2.78 0.66 -0.82
C GLU A 82 -2.65 -0.88 -0.75
N PRO A 83 -3.70 -1.64 -1.14
CA PRO A 83 -3.64 -3.09 -1.14
C PRO A 83 -2.55 -3.61 -2.09
N GLY A 84 -1.66 -4.46 -1.57
CA GLY A 84 -0.69 -5.21 -2.37
C GLY A 84 0.64 -4.49 -2.73
N SER A 85 0.72 -3.16 -2.63
CA SER A 85 1.91 -2.40 -3.04
C SER A 85 2.77 -1.88 -1.88
N GLY A 86 2.20 -1.80 -0.67
CA GLY A 86 2.86 -1.21 0.50
C GLY A 86 3.02 0.31 0.42
N ASN A 87 2.29 0.96 -0.48
CA ASN A 87 2.17 2.41 -0.57
C ASN A 87 1.07 2.93 0.37
N LEU A 88 1.07 4.25 0.62
CA LEU A 88 0.00 4.93 1.33
C LEU A 88 -0.71 5.91 0.38
N VAL A 89 -2.02 5.80 0.32
CA VAL A 89 -2.91 6.72 -0.39
C VAL A 89 -3.29 7.85 0.55
N VAL A 90 -2.87 9.06 0.22
CA VAL A 90 -3.20 10.28 0.95
C VAL A 90 -4.38 10.92 0.25
N VAL A 91 -5.53 10.97 0.93
CA VAL A 91 -6.77 11.55 0.39
C VAL A 91 -6.88 12.99 0.87
N LEU A 92 -6.94 13.92 -0.07
CA LEU A 92 -6.98 15.36 0.18
C LEU A 92 -8.21 15.96 -0.48
N ALA A 93 -8.97 16.76 0.25
CA ALA A 93 -10.09 17.51 -0.28
C ALA A 93 -9.63 18.89 -0.78
N LEU A 94 -10.02 19.21 -2.01
CA LEU A 94 -9.89 20.56 -2.57
C LEU A 94 -10.86 21.52 -1.87
N PRO A 95 -10.56 22.82 -1.80
CA PRO A 95 -11.47 23.81 -1.25
C PRO A 95 -12.79 23.89 -2.06
N VAL A 96 -13.85 24.35 -1.40
CA VAL A 96 -15.15 24.55 -2.07
C VAL A 96 -14.99 25.60 -3.17
N GLY A 97 -15.49 25.27 -4.37
CA GLY A 97 -15.37 26.14 -5.54
C GLY A 97 -14.08 25.96 -6.33
N ALA A 98 -13.19 25.02 -5.93
CA ALA A 98 -12.02 24.69 -6.72
C ALA A 98 -12.40 24.18 -8.11
N GLY A 99 -11.82 24.79 -9.14
CA GLY A 99 -12.03 24.42 -10.54
C GLY A 99 -11.13 23.27 -10.98
N GLY A 100 -11.41 22.69 -12.16
CA GLY A 100 -10.59 21.60 -12.72
C GLY A 100 -9.11 21.95 -12.91
N GLY A 101 -8.77 23.20 -13.22
CA GLY A 101 -7.38 23.65 -13.35
C GLY A 101 -6.63 23.76 -12.01
N GLU A 102 -7.35 23.92 -10.91
CA GLU A 102 -6.75 23.98 -9.56
C GLU A 102 -6.32 22.60 -9.09
N ALA A 103 -7.14 21.57 -9.36
CA ALA A 103 -6.79 20.18 -9.06
C ALA A 103 -5.46 19.76 -9.71
N GLU A 104 -5.27 20.11 -10.98
CA GLU A 104 -4.04 19.78 -11.71
C GLU A 104 -2.83 20.56 -11.20
N LEU A 105 -3.01 21.85 -10.88
CA LEU A 105 -1.96 22.67 -10.27
C LEU A 105 -1.54 22.09 -8.91
N VAL A 106 -2.50 21.79 -8.05
CA VAL A 106 -2.27 21.19 -6.73
C VAL A 106 -1.54 19.85 -6.88
N MET A 107 -1.96 18.99 -7.80
CA MET A 107 -1.31 17.70 -8.02
C MET A 107 0.17 17.86 -8.40
N ARG A 108 0.49 18.84 -9.26
CA ARG A 108 1.90 19.15 -9.60
C ARG A 108 2.70 19.66 -8.41
N ARG A 109 2.10 20.50 -7.55
CA ARG A 109 2.76 20.98 -6.31
C ARG A 109 3.02 19.85 -5.33
N LEU A 110 2.04 18.97 -5.13
CA LEU A 110 2.18 17.78 -4.28
C LEU A 110 3.27 16.83 -4.79
N ASP A 111 3.37 16.63 -6.11
CA ASP A 111 4.43 15.78 -6.67
C ASP A 111 5.83 16.41 -6.49
N ALA A 112 5.96 17.73 -6.63
CA ALA A 112 7.21 18.44 -6.32
C ALA A 112 7.60 18.33 -4.84
N LEU A 113 6.63 18.35 -3.92
CA LEU A 113 6.83 18.21 -2.48
C LEU A 113 6.94 16.75 -2.02
N ARG A 114 6.71 15.78 -2.90
CA ARG A 114 6.65 14.35 -2.54
C ARG A 114 7.91 13.86 -1.83
N SER A 115 9.08 14.29 -2.26
CA SER A 115 10.36 13.91 -1.64
C SER A 115 10.48 14.46 -0.21
N TYR A 116 10.04 15.70 0.00
CA TYR A 116 10.02 16.35 1.31
C TYR A 116 9.01 15.68 2.25
N LEU A 117 7.77 15.46 1.78
CA LEU A 117 6.75 14.75 2.56
C LEU A 117 7.21 13.33 2.95
N ARG A 118 7.94 12.65 2.06
CA ARG A 118 8.55 11.35 2.37
C ARG A 118 9.65 11.45 3.42
N SER A 119 10.49 12.49 3.43
CA SER A 119 11.50 12.64 4.49
C SER A 119 10.86 12.90 5.85
N GLU A 120 9.81 13.73 5.88
CA GLU A 120 9.07 14.01 7.12
C GLU A 120 8.42 12.75 7.69
N ILE A 121 7.82 11.94 6.83
CA ILE A 121 7.25 10.65 7.24
C ILE A 121 8.35 9.68 7.67
N ALA A 122 9.49 9.64 6.98
CA ALA A 122 10.61 8.79 7.36
C ALA A 122 11.12 9.11 8.78
N GLY A 123 11.11 10.39 9.17
CA GLY A 123 11.45 10.83 10.53
C GLY A 123 10.39 10.42 11.57
N ALA A 124 9.11 10.37 11.18
CA ALA A 124 8.03 9.98 12.08
C ALA A 124 7.93 8.46 12.29
N ILE A 125 8.25 7.64 11.28
CA ILE A 125 8.03 6.18 11.34
C ILE A 125 9.30 5.40 11.67
N HIS A 126 9.20 4.44 12.59
CA HIS A 126 10.32 3.55 12.95
C HIS A 126 10.40 2.34 12.00
N ARG A 127 10.62 2.57 10.69
CA ARG A 127 10.67 1.49 9.69
C ARG A 127 11.90 1.58 8.79
N LYS A 128 12.45 0.42 8.42
CA LYS A 128 13.58 0.29 7.49
C LYS A 128 13.30 0.90 6.09
N ARG A 129 12.04 0.99 5.67
CA ARG A 129 11.65 1.52 4.35
C ARG A 129 10.46 2.46 4.49
N THR A 130 10.63 3.68 3.99
CA THR A 130 9.55 4.68 3.89
C THR A 130 8.59 4.35 2.74
N PRO A 131 7.28 4.19 3.03
CA PRO A 131 6.29 3.87 2.01
C PRO A 131 6.12 5.02 1.01
N ASN A 132 5.87 4.70 -0.26
CA ASN A 132 5.55 5.74 -1.25
C ASN A 132 4.19 6.35 -0.96
N LEU A 133 4.06 7.64 -1.21
CA LEU A 133 2.80 8.36 -1.12
C LEU A 133 2.16 8.43 -2.49
N VAL A 134 0.87 8.16 -2.55
CA VAL A 134 0.01 8.33 -3.71
C VAL A 134 -1.04 9.35 -3.32
N PHE A 135 -1.13 10.45 -4.04
CA PHE A 135 -2.10 11.51 -3.73
C PHE A 135 -3.40 11.28 -4.48
N ARG A 136 -4.52 11.43 -3.77
CA ARG A 136 -5.87 11.40 -4.34
C ARG A 136 -6.60 12.66 -3.94
N LEU A 137 -6.96 13.47 -4.92
CA LEU A 137 -7.79 14.66 -4.71
C LEU A 137 -9.27 14.28 -4.80
N VAL A 138 -10.05 14.71 -3.83
CA VAL A 138 -11.51 14.62 -3.84
C VAL A 138 -12.11 16.02 -3.79
N PRO A 139 -13.29 16.24 -4.37
CA PRO A 139 -14.00 17.50 -4.17
C PRO A 139 -14.29 17.70 -2.68
N ALA A 140 -14.35 18.96 -2.22
CA ALA A 140 -14.84 19.28 -0.88
C ALA A 140 -16.16 18.54 -0.62
N PRO A 141 -16.35 17.92 0.55
CA PRO A 141 -17.67 17.45 0.92
C PRO A 141 -18.59 18.67 0.89
N THR A 142 -19.57 18.66 -0.01
CA THR A 142 -20.69 19.58 0.12
C THR A 142 -21.29 19.23 1.47
N ARG A 143 -21.14 20.10 2.47
CA ARG A 143 -21.91 19.97 3.70
C ARG A 143 -23.33 20.20 3.23
N GLY A 144 -24.03 19.11 2.89
CA GLY A 144 -25.45 19.15 2.67
C GLY A 144 -26.03 19.86 3.87
N THR A 145 -26.66 21.00 3.63
CA THR A 145 -27.66 21.50 4.55
C THR A 145 -28.58 20.31 4.82
N PRO A 146 -28.72 19.83 6.07
CA PRO A 146 -29.83 18.95 6.36
C PRO A 146 -31.07 19.77 6.05
N ASP A 147 -31.67 19.52 4.88
CA ASP A 147 -32.89 20.15 4.46
C ASP A 147 -33.88 20.04 5.61
N GLU A 148 -34.41 21.21 5.99
CA GLU A 148 -35.44 21.38 7.00
C GLU A 148 -36.53 20.33 6.85
N GLU A 149 -36.68 19.53 7.91
CA GLU A 149 -37.95 19.27 8.57
C GLU A 149 -39.16 19.18 7.62
N VAL A 150 -39.39 17.96 7.12
CA VAL A 150 -40.64 17.58 6.45
C VAL A 150 -41.81 17.80 7.42
N THR A 151 -42.61 18.80 7.05
CA THR A 151 -43.95 19.23 7.48
C THR A 151 -44.91 18.11 7.94
N PRO A 152 -45.77 18.33 8.96
CA PRO A 152 -47.03 17.61 9.11
C PRO A 152 -48.16 18.18 8.24
#